data_AF-A0A0B2SKJ2-F1
#
_entry.id   AF-A0A0B2SKJ2-F1
#
_cell.length_a   1.000
_cell.length_b   1.000
_cell.length_c   1.000
_cell.angle_alpha   90.00
_cell.angle_beta   90.00
_cell.angle_gamma   90.00
#
_symmetry.space_group_name_H-M   'P 1'
#
loop_
_entity.id
_entity.type
_entity.pdbx_description
1 polymer ?
#
loop_
_entity_poly.entity_id
_entity_poly.type
_entity_poly.pdbx_seq_one_letter_code
_entity_poly.pdbx_strand_id
1 'polypeptide(L)' 'GIFRNSRGAFLGCFSHSLDISIAFHAELQVSFLAIEIAQGKGLDQLWLKGDSLSLPQVFKSHLLVPWRFQNRWINCLSYT' A
#
# COMPACT_ATOMS: atom_id res chain seq x y z
N GLY A 1 -0.02 -2.14 8.81
CA GLY A 1 -1.27 -1.40 8.56
C GLY A 1 -2.46 -2.06 9.23
N ILE A 2 -3.63 -1.42 9.18
CA ILE A 2 -4.89 -1.93 9.77
C ILE A 2 -5.92 -2.05 8.65
N PHE A 3 -6.58 -3.20 8.57
CA PHE A 3 -7.72 -3.42 7.68
C PHE A 3 -9.02 -3.19 8.42
N ARG A 4 -9.94 -2.46 7.79
CA ARG A 4 -11.29 -2.22 8.28
C ARG A 4 -12.29 -2.43 7.15
N ASN A 5 -13.51 -2.86 7.48
CA ASN A 5 -14.60 -2.87 6.51
C ASN A 5 -15.22 -1.47 6.36
N SER A 6 -16.19 -1.34 5.46
CA SER A 6 -16.92 -0.08 5.21
C SER A 6 -17.67 0.47 6.43
N ARG A 7 -17.97 -0.36 7.43
CA ARG A 7 -18.57 0.04 8.72
C ARG A 7 -17.54 0.41 9.78
N GLY A 8 -16.25 0.42 9.42
CA GLY A 8 -15.14 0.68 10.33
C GLY A 8 -14.77 -0.50 11.24
N ALA A 9 -15.40 -1.67 11.10
CA ALA A 9 -15.09 -2.83 11.91
C ALA A 9 -13.69 -3.37 11.56
N PHE A 10 -12.93 -3.76 12.57
CA PHE A 10 -11.59 -4.31 12.43
C PHE A 10 -11.62 -5.68 11.71
N LEU A 11 -10.80 -5.82 10.66
CA LEU A 11 -10.64 -7.06 9.89
C LEU A 11 -9.25 -7.70 10.08
N GLY A 12 -8.38 -7.06 10.85
CA GLY A 12 -7.01 -7.50 11.07
C GLY A 12 -5.99 -6.38 10.93
N CYS A 13 -4.76 -6.68 11.32
CA CYS A 13 -3.61 -5.80 11.14
C CYS A 13 -2.38 -6.59 10.71
N PHE A 14 -1.37 -5.87 10.24
CA PHE A 14 -0.06 -6.41 9.94
C PHE A 14 1.01 -5.42 10.39
N SER A 15 2.19 -5.95 10.72
CA SER A 15 3.40 -5.18 11.00
C SER A 15 4.57 -5.86 10.30
N HIS A 16 5.51 -5.07 9.81
CA HIS A 16 6.70 -5.58 9.14
C HIS A 16 7.88 -4.64 9.36
N SER A 17 9.01 -5.19 9.79
CA SER A 17 10.26 -4.43 9.93
C SER A 17 10.90 -4.28 8.56
N LEU A 18 10.95 -3.04 8.04
CA LEU A 18 11.38 -2.77 6.67
C LEU A 18 12.86 -2.46 6.52
N ASP A 19 13.57 -2.14 7.61
CA ASP A 19 14.96 -1.66 7.58
C ASP A 19 15.20 -0.54 6.53
N ILE A 20 14.26 0.39 6.45
CA ILE A 20 14.29 1.53 5.51
C ILE A 20 14.43 2.82 6.32
N SER A 21 15.44 3.60 5.99
CA SER A 21 15.71 4.91 6.61
C SER A 21 14.90 6.06 6.00
N ILE A 22 14.32 5.87 4.81
CA ILE A 22 13.57 6.89 4.07
C ILE A 22 12.08 6.67 4.27
N ALA A 23 11.42 7.58 5.01
CA ALA A 23 10.00 7.48 5.34
C ALA A 23 9.11 7.21 4.12
N PHE A 24 9.30 7.96 3.03
CA PHE A 24 8.54 7.77 1.79
C PHE A 24 8.67 6.35 1.20
N HIS A 25 9.87 5.77 1.24
CA HIS A 25 10.08 4.40 0.76
C HIS A 25 9.44 3.36 1.68
N ALA A 26 9.47 3.60 3.00
CA ALA A 26 8.79 2.74 3.96
C ALA A 26 7.28 2.76 3.74
N GLU A 27 6.70 3.94 3.52
CA GLU A 27 5.28 4.09 3.21
C GLU A 27 4.87 3.35 1.94
N LEU A 28 5.62 3.53 0.85
CA LEU A 28 5.37 2.80 -0.40
C LEU A 28 5.38 1.29 -0.18
N GLN A 29 6.38 0.79 0.54
CA GLN A 29 6.50 -0.63 0.84
C GLN A 29 5.35 -1.16 1.70
N VAL A 30 4.94 -0.40 2.73
CA VAL A 30 3.75 -0.75 3.53
C VAL A 30 2.49 -0.75 2.68
N SER A 31 2.35 0.19 1.73
CA SER A 31 1.19 0.25 0.83
C SER A 31 1.16 -0.94 -0.13
N PHE A 32 2.28 -1.33 -0.74
CA PHE A 32 2.34 -2.53 -1.59
C PHE A 32 1.97 -3.77 -0.79
N LEU A 33 2.53 -3.92 0.42
CA LEU A 33 2.21 -5.04 1.29
C LEU A 33 0.72 -5.06 1.68
N ALA A 34 0.10 -3.89 1.90
CA ALA A 34 -1.33 -3.80 2.17
C ALA A 34 -2.18 -4.29 0.99
N ILE A 35 -1.82 -3.91 -0.25
CA ILE A 35 -2.53 -4.34 -1.47
C ILE A 35 -2.38 -5.85 -1.66
N GLU A 36 -1.16 -6.38 -1.54
CA GLU A 36 -0.89 -7.80 -1.69
C GLU A 36 -1.65 -8.66 -0.66
N ILE A 37 -1.68 -8.22 0.60
CA ILE A 37 -2.46 -8.91 1.64
C ILE A 37 -3.96 -8.81 1.37
N ALA A 38 -4.45 -7.66 0.88
CA ALA A 38 -5.85 -7.50 0.51
C ALA A 38 -6.25 -8.44 -0.62
N GLN A 39 -5.41 -8.54 -1.66
CA GLN A 39 -5.62 -9.46 -2.78
C GLN A 39 -5.63 -10.92 -2.33
N GLY A 40 -4.68 -11.32 -1.47
CA GLY A 40 -4.66 -12.67 -0.89
C GLY A 40 -5.87 -13.00 0.00
N LYS A 41 -6.62 -11.98 0.43
CA LYS A 41 -7.87 -12.10 1.20
C LYS A 41 -9.14 -11.98 0.34
N GLY A 42 -9.01 -11.79 -0.98
CA GLY A 42 -10.16 -11.57 -1.87
C GLY A 42 -10.90 -10.26 -1.59
N LEU A 43 -10.18 -9.21 -1.16
CA LEU A 43 -10.74 -7.88 -0.93
C LEU A 43 -10.64 -7.03 -2.21
N ASP A 44 -11.66 -7.12 -3.06
CA ASP A 44 -11.65 -6.49 -4.40
C ASP A 44 -11.78 -4.96 -4.39
N GLN A 45 -12.21 -4.36 -3.28
CA GLN A 45 -12.36 -2.91 -3.15
C GLN A 45 -11.55 -2.40 -1.96
N LEU A 46 -10.41 -1.78 -2.27
CA LEU A 46 -9.47 -1.27 -1.28
C LEU A 46 -9.46 0.25 -1.25
N TRP A 47 -9.64 0.81 -0.05
CA TRP A 47 -9.33 2.21 0.20
C TRP A 47 -8.06 2.32 1.04
N LEU A 48 -6.97 2.80 0.42
CA LEU A 48 -5.70 3.03 1.10
C LEU A 48 -5.71 4.40 1.78
N LYS A 49 -5.58 4.39 3.11
CA LYS A 49 -5.43 5.59 3.92
C LYS A 49 -4.05 5.60 4.57
N GLY A 50 -3.30 6.67 4.36
CA GLY A 50 -2.03 6.95 5.02
C GLY A 50 -1.98 8.42 5.44
N ASP A 51 -1.11 8.73 6.40
CA ASP A 51 -0.97 10.09 6.94
C ASP A 51 -0.07 10.99 6.07
N SER A 52 0.48 10.45 4.97
CA SER A 52 1.37 11.18 4.08
C SER A 52 0.68 11.75 2.85
N LEU A 53 1.07 12.98 2.51
CA LEU A 53 0.63 13.66 1.30
C LEU A 53 1.28 13.09 0.03
N SER A 54 2.35 12.32 0.18
CA SER A 54 3.13 11.73 -0.92
C SER A 54 2.43 10.51 -1.54
N LEU A 55 1.73 9.69 -0.75
CA LEU A 55 1.10 8.48 -1.25
C LEU A 55 0.04 8.78 -2.34
N PRO A 56 -0.91 9.72 -2.14
CA PRO A 56 -1.88 10.07 -3.19
C PRO A 56 -1.22 10.63 -4.47
N GLN A 57 -0.07 11.30 -4.36
CA GLN A 57 0.64 11.83 -5.53
C GLN A 57 1.25 10.70 -6.36
N VAL A 58 1.74 9.65 -5.72
CA VAL A 58 2.26 8.46 -6.40
C VAL A 58 1.18 7.72 -7.19
N PHE A 59 -0.04 7.63 -6.63
CA PHE A 59 -1.19 7.08 -7.37
C PHE A 59 -1.59 7.93 -8.58
N LYS A 60 -1.26 9.24 -8.60
CA LYS A 60 -1.50 10.12 -9.75
C LYS A 60 -0.39 10.07 -10.80
N SER A 61 0.84 9.75 -10.41
CA SER A 61 1.99 9.72 -11.31
C SER A 61 2.94 8.59 -10.95
N HIS A 62 2.94 7.55 -11.78
CA HIS A 62 3.82 6.38 -11.62
C HIS A 62 5.32 6.75 -11.70
N LEU A 63 5.67 7.91 -12.26
CA LEU A 63 7.04 8.42 -12.34
C LEU A 63 7.65 8.73 -10.96
N LEU A 64 6.81 8.92 -9.94
CA LEU A 64 7.25 9.18 -8.57
C LEU A 64 7.66 7.90 -7.83
N VAL A 65 7.41 6.71 -8.40
CA VAL A 65 7.84 5.44 -7.84
C VAL A 65 9.30 5.19 -8.22
N PRO A 66 10.22 5.03 -7.25
CA PRO A 66 11.60 4.66 -7.53
C PRO A 66 11.68 3.41 -8.41
N TRP A 67 12.59 3.38 -9.37
CA TRP A 67 12.74 2.29 -10.35
C TRP A 67 12.74 0.89 -9.70
N ARG A 68 13.42 0.76 -8.55
CA ARG A 68 13.54 -0.48 -7.78
C ARG A 68 12.21 -1.05 -7.27
N PHE A 69 11.15 -0.24 -7.25
CA PHE A 69 9.82 -0.61 -6.79
C PHE A 69 8.79 -0.69 -7.92
N GLN A 70 9.15 -0.35 -9.15
CA GLN A 70 8.19 -0.27 -10.26
C GLN A 70 7.53 -1.60 -10.58
N ASN A 71 8.26 -2.71 -10.62
CA ASN A 71 7.67 -4.01 -10.91
C ASN A 71 6.60 -4.41 -9.88
N ARG A 72 6.93 -4.23 -8.58
CA ARG A 72 6.00 -4.54 -7.49
C ARG A 72 4.78 -3.62 -7.52
N TRP A 73 4.99 -2.35 -7.85
CA TRP A 73 3.91 -1.38 -8.02
C TRP A 73 2.98 -1.73 -9.17
N ILE A 74 3.51 -2.07 -10.34
CA ILE A 74 2.72 -2.48 -11.51
C ILE A 74 1.87 -3.72 -11.18
N ASN A 75 2.43 -4.69 -10.47
CA ASN A 75 1.68 -5.85 -9.99
C ASN A 75 0.58 -5.45 -9.01
N CYS A 76 0.84 -4.53 -8.08
CA CYS A 76 -0.19 -4.04 -7.17
C CYS A 76 -1.35 -3.36 -7.90
N LEU A 77 -1.05 -2.58 -8.94
CA LEU A 77 -2.06 -1.90 -9.75
C LEU A 77 -2.92 -2.85 -10.57
N SER A 78 -2.44 -4.06 -10.91
CA SER A 78 -3.30 -5.04 -11.57
C SER A 78 -4.30 -5.70 -10.61
N TYR A 79 -4.14 -5.48 -9.30
CA TYR A 79 -5.06 -5.95 -8.24
C TYR A 79 -6.04 -4.88 -7.76
N THR A 80 -5.87 -3.63 -8.19
CA THR A 80 -6.65 -2.47 -7.69
C THR A 80 -7.53 -1.89 -8.78
#